data_AF-A0A7J3SCZ8-F1
#
_entry.id   AF-A0A7J3SCZ8-F1
#
_cell.length_a   1.000
_cell.length_b   1.000
_cell.length_c   1.000
_cell.angle_alpha   90.00
_cell.angle_beta   90.00
_cell.angle_gamma   90.00
#
_symmetry.space_group_name_H-M   'P 1'
#
loop_
_entity.id
_entity.type
_entity.pdbx_description
1 polymer ?
#
loop_
_entity_poly.entity_id
_entity_poly.type
_entity_poly.pdbx_seq_one_letter_code
_entity_poly.pdbx_strand_id
1 'polypeptide(L)' 'MLVIGTGYSGLVKVLPEVEKALRERGVKLITQPTSEAYKTFNELLRDGKRVVGAFHLTC' A
#
# COMPACT_ATOMS: atom_id res chain seq x y z
N MET A 1 9.37 1.22 -1.44
CA MET A 1 7.98 1.65 -1.73
C MET A 1 7.04 0.94 -0.78
N LEU A 2 5.88 1.51 -0.51
CA LEU A 2 4.88 0.97 0.40
C LEU A 2 3.58 0.69 -0.36
N VAL A 3 3.02 -0.50 -0.17
CA VAL A 3 1.68 -0.88 -0.67
C VAL A 3 0.75 -1.01 0.54
N ILE A 4 -0.36 -0.28 0.53
CA ILE A 4 -1.39 -0.31 1.58
C ILE A 4 -2.66 -0.95 1.03
N GLY A 5 -3.10 -2.04 1.66
CA GLY A 5 -4.42 -2.63 1.48
C GLY A 5 -5.45 -1.97 2.40
N THR A 6 -6.46 -1.33 1.83
CA THR A 6 -7.44 -0.50 2.57
C THR A 6 -8.63 -1.29 3.13
N GLY A 7 -8.48 -2.61 3.27
CA GLY A 7 -9.54 -3.51 3.69
C GLY A 7 -10.30 -4.13 2.52
N TYR A 8 -11.18 -5.07 2.81
CA TYR A 8 -12.05 -5.69 1.80
C TYR A 8 -13.01 -4.67 1.18
N SER A 9 -13.59 -3.80 2.01
CA SER A 9 -14.50 -2.73 1.59
C SER A 9 -13.79 -1.43 1.19
N GLY A 10 -12.45 -1.38 1.29
CA GLY A 10 -11.66 -0.21 0.92
C GLY A 10 -11.90 1.05 1.77
N LEU A 11 -12.43 0.89 2.99
CA LEU A 11 -12.89 2.00 3.83
C LEU A 11 -11.75 2.71 4.59
N VAL A 12 -10.60 2.05 4.74
CA VAL A 12 -9.43 2.68 5.36
C VAL A 12 -8.94 3.81 4.47
N LYS A 13 -9.02 5.04 5.00
CA LYS A 13 -8.49 6.23 4.34
C LYS A 13 -7.05 6.48 4.77
N VAL A 14 -6.16 6.62 3.80
CA VAL A 14 -4.83 7.15 4.07
C VAL A 14 -4.95 8.67 4.18
N LEU A 15 -4.50 9.20 5.31
CA LEU A 15 -4.56 10.64 5.55
C LEU A 15 -3.49 11.38 4.72
N PRO A 16 -3.75 12.62 4.26
CA PRO A 16 -2.79 13.39 3.47
C PRO A 16 -1.42 13.58 4.14
N GLU A 17 -1.38 13.63 5.46
CA GLU A 17 -0.14 13.74 6.24
C GLU A 17 0.75 12.51 6.07
N VAL A 18 0.16 11.33 5.92
CA VAL A 18 0.88 10.07 5.67
C VAL A 18 1.50 10.10 4.27
N GLU A 19 0.73 10.52 3.26
CA GLU A 19 1.24 10.65 1.89
C GLU A 19 2.38 11.66 1.81
N LYS A 20 2.22 12.81 2.47
CA LYS A 20 3.25 13.85 2.55
C LYS A 20 4.51 13.32 3.22
N ALA A 21 4.40 12.69 4.38
CA ALA A 21 5.55 12.15 5.12
C ALA A 21 6.29 11.07 4.32
N LEU A 22 5.58 10.21 3.59
CA LEU A 22 6.19 9.19 2.73
C LEU A 22 6.88 9.82 1.51
N ARG A 23 6.24 10.81 0.88
CA ARG A 23 6.81 11.54 -0.25
C ARG A 23 8.10 12.28 0.13
N GLU A 24 8.12 12.96 1.27
CA GLU A 24 9.31 13.66 1.80
C GLU A 24 10.47 12.70 2.08
N ARG A 25 10.17 11.44 2.41
CA ARG A 25 11.17 10.36 2.60
C ARG A 25 11.54 9.64 1.31
N GLY A 26 11.04 10.08 0.14
CA GLY A 26 11.26 9.42 -1.15
C GLY A 26 10.58 8.05 -1.28
N VAL A 27 9.61 7.75 -0.42
CA VAL A 27 8.86 6.48 -0.44
C VAL A 27 7.64 6.64 -1.34
N LYS A 28 7.64 5.91 -2.47
CA LYS A 28 6.43 5.76 -3.29
C LYS A 28 5.37 4.97 -2.52
N LEU A 29 4.13 5.46 -2.54
CA LEU A 29 2.97 4.84 -1.92
C LEU A 29 1.98 4.35 -2.99
N ILE A 30 1.43 3.14 -2.80
CA ILE A 30 0.31 2.58 -3.57
C ILE A 30 -0.79 2.23 -2.57
N THR A 31 -2.01 2.69 -2.81
CA THR A 31 -3.18 2.45 -1.95
C THR A 31 -4.29 1.83 -2.78
N GLN A 32 -4.75 0.64 -2.39
CA GLN A 32 -5.77 -0.12 -3.10
C GLN A 32 -6.60 -0.95 -2.12
N PRO A 33 -7.82 -1.40 -2.50
CA PRO A 33 -8.51 -2.45 -1.75
C PRO A 33 -7.60 -3.65 -1.54
N THR A 34 -7.70 -4.32 -0.39
CA THR A 34 -6.77 -5.40 -0.03
C THR A 34 -6.79 -6.53 -1.06
N SER A 35 -7.92 -6.77 -1.73
CA SER A 35 -8.07 -7.76 -2.81
C SER A 35 -7.18 -7.50 -4.04
N GLU A 36 -6.77 -6.25 -4.26
CA GLU A 36 -5.86 -5.86 -5.34
C GLU A 36 -4.44 -5.59 -4.82
N ALA A 37 -4.33 -4.97 -3.64
CA ALA A 37 -3.06 -4.60 -3.03
C ALA A 37 -2.10 -5.79 -2.89
N TYR A 38 -2.60 -6.98 -2.52
CA TYR A 38 -1.73 -8.16 -2.38
C TYR A 38 -1.16 -8.63 -3.72
N LYS A 39 -1.92 -8.48 -4.82
CA LYS A 39 -1.47 -8.87 -6.17
C LYS A 39 -0.33 -7.96 -6.61
N THR A 40 -0.54 -6.65 -6.49
CA THR A 40 0.49 -5.65 -6.82
C THR A 40 1.73 -5.82 -5.95
N PHE A 41 1.59 -6.09 -4.65
CA PHE A 41 2.72 -6.42 -3.80
C PHE A 41 3.49 -7.65 -4.30
N ASN A 42 2.79 -8.73 -4.63
CA ASN A 42 3.41 -9.97 -5.10
C ASN A 42 4.14 -9.79 -6.44
N GLU A 43 3.57 -9.04 -7.37
CA GLU A 43 4.22 -8.67 -8.64
C GLU A 43 5.52 -7.89 -8.39
N LEU A 44 5.45 -6.84 -7.56
CA LEU A 44 6.62 -6.03 -7.21
C LEU A 44 7.71 -6.84 -6.50
N LEU A 45 7.32 -7.77 -5.63
CA LEU A 45 8.24 -8.66 -4.94
C LEU A 45 8.92 -9.62 -5.93
N ARG A 46 8.16 -10.20 -6.87
CA ARG A 46 8.68 -11.07 -7.95
C ARG A 46 9.65 -10.32 -8.87
N ASP A 47 9.39 -9.05 -9.13
CA ASP A 47 10.26 -8.16 -9.91
C ASP A 47 11.53 -7.72 -9.16
N GLY A 48 11.78 -8.25 -7.95
CA GLY A 48 12.94 -7.94 -7.14
C GLY A 48 12.94 -6.52 -6.55
N LYS A 49 11.78 -5.84 -6.52
CA LYS A 49 11.67 -4.50 -5.94
C LYS A 49 11.74 -4.57 -4.42
N ARG A 50 12.37 -3.56 -3.80
CA ARG A 50 12.28 -3.33 -2.35
C ARG A 50 10.91 -2.75 -2.00
N VAL A 51 9.99 -3.64 -1.64
CA VAL A 51 8.59 -3.34 -1.33
C VAL A 51 8.26 -3.74 0.12
N VAL A 52 7.45 -2.92 0.79
CA VAL A 52 6.83 -3.21 2.09
C VAL A 52 5.32 -3.20 1.90
N GLY A 53 4.60 -4.13 2.52
CA GLY A 53 3.14 -4.20 2.49
C GLY A 53 2.54 -3.94 3.88
N ALA A 54 1.45 -3.18 3.93
CA ALA A 54 0.60 -3.02 5.11
C ALA A 54 -0.84 -3.33 4.70
N PHE A 55 -1.40 -4.43 5.21
CA PHE A 55 -2.69 -4.92 4.76
C PHE A 55 -3.69 -4.95 5.90
N HIS A 56 -4.73 -4.15 5.77
CA HIS A 56 -5.93 -4.34 6.59
C HIS A 56 -6.74 -5.49 6.01
N LEU A 57 -7.00 -6.54 6.78
CA LEU A 57 -7.61 -7.78 6.27
C LEU A 57 -9.14 -7.76 6.31
N THR A 58 -9.72 -6.91 7.15
CA THR A 58 -11.18 -6.80 7.34
C THR A 58 -11.72 -5.48 6.76
N CYS A 59 -12.96 -5.11 7.11
CA CYS A 59 -13.51 -3.79 6.82
C CYS A 59 -12.72 -2.69 7.51
#